data_AF-A0A356E538-F1
#
_entry.id   AF-A0A356E538-F1
#
_cell.length_a   1.000
_cell.length_b   1.000
_cell.length_c   1.000
_cell.angle_alpha   90.00
_cell.angle_beta   90.00
_cell.angle_gamma   90.00
#
_symmetry.space_group_name_H-M   'P 1'
#
loop_
_entity.id
_entity.type
_entity.pdbx_description
1 polymer ?
#
loop_
_entity_poly.entity_id
_entity_poly.type
_entity_poly.pdbx_seq_one_letter_code
_entity_poly.pdbx_strand_id
1 'polypeptide(L)'
;MTSCLNLYRKILEFPLSILVKNNPIPHNPIEELKLSTEQPIVYVLPYTSQTDLVIFRKNCLAVGLPDPIENNDINGIALPRFVFLDEGRRIFKSKGAKQETTAIFNQYLELHRSLPELDVQLIPVSVLWGRSPGQENKGNLPNLRLMNGLQKTAAAIWFGRDTFVRFSQAVSLRYMTNEHGYDAAIAQKLARVAKIHFSKQRISATGPRLPNRQAMFNKLMQSPAILQAIEDEMKSKNLSREKAAKEAEKILDEIAANVSYESLRMADRFLRWLWNKLYQGIDVQNADRVRRLALEGHEIVYVPCHRSHID
;
A
#
# COMPACT_ATOMS: atom_id res chain seq x y z
N MET A 1 2.91 -17.46 26.15
CA MET A 1 3.25 -17.14 24.74
C MET A 1 3.52 -15.64 24.49
N THR A 2 2.87 -14.72 25.21
CA THR A 2 3.04 -13.26 25.10
C THR A 2 4.45 -12.76 25.44
N SER A 3 5.14 -13.34 26.43
CA SER A 3 6.49 -12.91 26.82
C SER A 3 7.54 -13.09 25.70
N CYS A 4 7.59 -14.27 25.07
CA CYS A 4 8.51 -14.52 23.94
C CYS A 4 8.21 -13.62 22.74
N LEU A 5 6.94 -13.34 22.47
CA LEU A 5 6.53 -12.46 21.38
C LEU A 5 6.91 -11.00 21.66
N ASN A 6 6.77 -10.54 22.91
CA ASN A 6 7.18 -9.20 23.31
C ASN A 6 8.71 -9.05 23.28
N LEU A 7 9.45 -10.08 23.69
CA LEU A 7 10.90 -10.11 23.55
C LEU A 7 11.31 -10.05 22.07
N TYR A 8 10.66 -10.83 21.21
CA TYR A 8 10.90 -10.78 19.76
C TYR A 8 10.65 -9.39 19.16
N ARG A 9 9.57 -8.71 19.57
CA ARG A 9 9.27 -7.34 19.13
C ARG A 9 10.36 -6.36 19.58
N LYS A 10 10.78 -6.41 20.84
CA LYS A 10 11.88 -5.57 21.36
C LYS A 10 13.19 -5.78 20.59
N ILE A 11 13.51 -7.03 20.25
CA ILE A 11 14.70 -7.35 19.43
C ILE A 11 14.59 -6.74 18.03
N LEU A 12 13.39 -6.68 17.45
CA LEU A 12 13.16 -6.06 16.15
C LEU A 12 13.19 -4.51 16.18
N GLU A 13 12.85 -3.89 17.31
CA GLU A 13 12.77 -2.42 17.43
C GLU A 13 14.10 -1.74 17.10
N PHE A 14 15.21 -2.23 17.65
CA PHE A 14 16.53 -1.62 17.44
C PHE A 14 16.96 -1.57 15.97
N PRO A 15 17.06 -2.68 15.21
CA PRO A 15 17.46 -2.63 13.81
C PRO A 15 16.46 -1.86 12.94
N LEU A 16 15.16 -1.98 13.20
CA LEU A 16 14.14 -1.25 12.44
C LEU A 16 14.20 0.25 12.72
N SER A 17 14.58 0.68 13.93
CA SER A 17 14.69 2.10 14.27
C SER A 17 15.68 2.86 13.37
N ILE A 18 16.77 2.18 12.98
CA ILE A 18 17.86 2.70 12.14
C ILE A 18 17.51 2.59 10.66
N LEU A 19 16.92 1.47 10.26
CA LEU A 19 16.70 1.13 8.85
C LEU A 19 15.41 1.73 8.28
N VAL A 20 14.40 1.92 9.12
CA VAL A 20 13.06 2.35 8.71
C VAL A 20 12.80 3.80 9.12
N LYS A 21 12.51 4.64 8.12
CA LYS A 21 12.09 6.02 8.35
C LYS A 21 10.63 6.08 8.82
N ASN A 22 10.34 7.06 9.66
CA ASN A 22 8.96 7.43 9.98
C ASN A 22 8.42 8.19 8.78
N ASN A 23 7.40 7.64 8.14
CA ASN A 23 6.82 8.22 6.94
C ASN A 23 5.31 7.91 6.95
N PRO A 24 4.58 8.55 7.88
CA PRO A 24 3.14 8.41 7.95
C PRO A 24 2.48 9.07 6.73
N ILE A 25 1.44 8.44 6.21
CA ILE A 25 0.60 8.98 5.15
C ILE A 25 -0.85 8.87 5.62
N PRO A 26 -1.59 9.98 5.76
CA PRO A 26 -1.13 11.37 5.71
C PRO A 26 -0.05 11.72 6.76
N HIS A 27 0.59 12.90 6.62
CA HIS A 27 1.66 13.33 7.55
C HIS A 27 1.07 13.66 8.92
N ASN A 28 -0.11 14.29 8.95
CA ASN A 28 -0.85 14.62 10.17
C ASN A 28 -2.18 13.85 10.20
N PRO A 29 -2.18 12.54 10.52
CA PRO A 29 -3.37 11.71 10.41
C PRO A 29 -4.50 12.11 11.36
N ILE A 30 -4.20 12.67 12.52
CA ILE A 30 -5.23 13.12 13.46
C ILE A 30 -6.08 14.23 12.84
N GLU A 31 -5.43 15.26 12.29
CA GLU A 31 -6.11 16.42 11.68
C GLU A 31 -6.72 16.06 10.32
N GLU A 32 -5.93 15.46 9.43
CA GLU A 32 -6.33 15.20 8.04
C GLU A 32 -7.46 14.15 7.94
N LEU A 33 -7.50 13.18 8.86
CA LEU A 33 -8.55 12.15 8.90
C LEU A 33 -9.65 12.45 9.94
N LYS A 34 -9.54 13.57 10.65
CA LYS A 34 -10.45 14.03 11.72
C LYS A 34 -10.66 12.94 12.79
N LEU A 35 -9.57 12.37 13.28
CA LEU A 35 -9.60 11.31 14.29
C LEU A 35 -9.84 11.92 15.67
N SER A 36 -10.74 11.34 16.45
CA SER A 36 -10.91 11.71 17.86
C SER A 36 -9.98 10.86 18.73
N THR A 37 -8.98 11.46 19.37
CA THR A 37 -8.10 10.73 20.30
C THR A 37 -8.73 10.48 21.67
N GLU A 38 -9.85 11.12 21.97
CA GLU A 38 -10.62 10.93 23.20
C GLU A 38 -11.45 9.64 23.17
N GLN A 39 -11.81 9.18 21.97
CA GLN A 39 -12.54 7.94 21.75
C GLN A 39 -11.57 6.77 21.51
N PRO A 40 -11.94 5.52 21.86
CA PRO A 40 -11.06 4.38 21.65
C PRO A 40 -10.80 4.11 20.17
N ILE A 41 -9.54 3.81 19.85
CA ILE A 41 -9.09 3.53 18.49
C ILE A 41 -8.71 2.05 18.37
N VAL A 42 -9.14 1.41 17.28
CA VAL A 42 -8.76 0.05 16.92
C VAL A 42 -8.16 0.03 15.52
N TYR A 43 -6.90 -0.35 15.44
CA TYR A 43 -6.14 -0.42 14.20
C TYR A 43 -6.35 -1.78 13.51
N VAL A 44 -6.81 -1.73 12.28
CA VAL A 44 -7.04 -2.92 11.46
C VAL A 44 -5.86 -3.08 10.52
N LEU A 45 -5.16 -4.21 10.59
CA LEU A 45 -4.05 -4.53 9.68
C LEU A 45 -4.44 -5.65 8.71
N PRO A 46 -3.99 -5.59 7.45
CA PRO A 46 -4.43 -6.50 6.39
C PRO A 46 -4.00 -7.95 6.61
N TYR A 47 -2.82 -8.18 7.19
CA TYR A 47 -2.27 -9.50 7.45
C TYR A 47 -1.35 -9.52 8.66
N THR A 48 -1.17 -10.69 9.25
CA THR A 48 -0.33 -10.87 10.44
C THR A 48 1.14 -10.60 10.12
N SER A 49 1.73 -9.55 10.68
CA SER A 49 3.17 -9.27 10.53
C SER A 49 3.66 -8.53 11.76
N GLN A 50 4.59 -9.16 12.50
CA GLN A 50 5.17 -8.54 13.71
C GLN A 50 6.14 -7.42 13.35
N THR A 51 6.88 -7.57 12.24
CA THR A 51 7.76 -6.51 11.72
C THR A 51 6.94 -5.28 11.33
N ASP A 52 5.83 -5.47 10.61
CA ASP A 52 4.95 -4.37 10.23
C ASP A 52 4.32 -3.73 11.47
N LEU A 53 3.90 -4.53 12.47
CA LEU A 53 3.36 -4.02 13.72
C LEU A 53 4.36 -3.13 14.49
N VAL A 54 5.64 -3.50 14.53
CA VAL A 54 6.69 -2.70 15.19
C VAL A 54 6.93 -1.38 14.43
N ILE A 55 6.99 -1.42 13.10
CA ILE A 55 7.11 -0.21 12.27
C ILE A 55 5.90 0.70 12.45
N PHE A 56 4.72 0.09 12.45
CA PHE A 56 3.46 0.77 12.63
C PHE A 56 3.40 1.47 13.99
N ARG A 57 3.72 0.76 15.08
CA ARG A 57 3.80 1.33 16.44
C ARG A 57 4.66 2.58 16.49
N LYS A 58 5.87 2.53 15.90
CA LYS A 58 6.78 3.67 15.84
C LYS A 58 6.14 4.88 15.13
N ASN A 59 5.38 4.65 14.07
CA ASN A 59 4.68 5.72 13.35
C ASN A 59 3.48 6.25 14.15
N CYS A 60 2.71 5.41 14.86
CA CYS A 60 1.65 5.89 15.76
C CYS A 60 2.19 6.86 16.81
N LEU A 61 3.23 6.43 17.53
CA LEU A 61 3.84 7.23 18.58
C LEU A 61 4.41 8.55 18.04
N ALA A 62 5.00 8.53 16.84
CA ALA A 62 5.56 9.71 16.21
C ALA A 62 4.52 10.77 15.82
N VAL A 63 3.26 10.37 15.58
CA VAL A 63 2.16 11.27 15.20
C VAL A 63 1.16 11.50 16.35
N GLY A 64 1.51 11.10 17.57
CA GLY A 64 0.66 11.29 18.76
C GLY A 64 -0.54 10.33 18.84
N LEU A 65 -0.60 9.30 18.01
CA LEU A 65 -1.64 8.29 18.06
C LEU A 65 -1.36 7.24 19.17
N PRO A 66 -2.40 6.68 19.81
CA PRO A 66 -2.21 5.71 20.88
C PRO A 66 -1.42 4.47 20.46
N ASP A 67 -0.65 3.90 21.40
CA ASP A 67 0.17 2.72 21.14
C ASP A 67 -0.70 1.52 20.73
N PRO A 68 -0.50 0.94 19.52
CA PRO A 68 -1.29 -0.19 19.07
C PRO A 68 -1.08 -1.46 19.92
N ILE A 69 0.02 -1.60 20.66
CA ILE A 69 0.29 -2.81 21.47
C ILE A 69 -0.47 -2.76 22.80
N GLU A 70 -0.84 -1.58 23.27
CA GLU A 70 -1.63 -1.42 24.49
C GLU A 70 -3.09 -1.82 24.26
N ASN A 71 -3.80 -2.08 25.35
CA ASN A 71 -5.23 -2.32 25.30
C ASN A 71 -5.99 -0.99 25.40
N ASN A 72 -7.19 -0.97 24.84
CA ASN A 72 -8.22 0.00 25.22
C ASN A 72 -8.83 -0.50 26.53
N ASP A 73 -8.89 0.36 27.53
CA ASP A 73 -9.65 0.11 28.75
C ASP A 73 -10.97 0.87 28.65
N ILE A 74 -12.09 0.12 28.58
CA ILE A 74 -13.42 0.67 28.43
C ILE A 74 -14.27 0.07 29.55
N ASN A 75 -14.62 0.88 30.54
CA ASN A 75 -15.37 0.46 31.74
C ASN A 75 -14.78 -0.79 32.43
N GLY A 76 -13.46 -0.87 32.56
CA GLY A 76 -12.76 -1.99 33.20
C GLY A 76 -12.61 -3.23 32.31
N ILE A 77 -13.04 -3.16 31.05
CA ILE A 77 -12.84 -4.22 30.06
C ILE A 77 -11.65 -3.83 29.19
N ALA A 78 -10.57 -4.60 29.30
CA ALA A 78 -9.37 -4.42 28.51
C ALA A 78 -9.45 -5.18 27.17
N LEU A 79 -9.50 -4.44 26.06
CA LEU A 79 -9.58 -5.00 24.71
C LEU A 79 -8.38 -4.60 23.84
N PRO A 80 -7.90 -5.43 22.91
CA PRO A 80 -6.76 -5.08 22.05
C PRO A 80 -7.02 -3.86 21.15
N ARG A 81 -6.04 -2.96 21.01
CA ARG A 81 -6.09 -1.82 20.06
C ARG A 81 -5.78 -2.20 18.63
N PHE A 82 -5.46 -3.45 18.32
CA PHE A 82 -5.18 -3.86 16.95
C PHE A 82 -5.72 -5.24 16.62
N VAL A 83 -6.02 -5.46 15.35
CA VAL A 83 -6.46 -6.76 14.81
C VAL A 83 -5.81 -7.04 13.45
N PHE A 84 -5.65 -8.33 13.13
CA PHE A 84 -5.17 -8.78 11.83
C PHE A 84 -6.30 -9.45 11.03
N LEU A 85 -6.62 -8.96 9.84
CA LEU A 85 -7.70 -9.54 9.03
C LEU A 85 -7.38 -10.93 8.49
N ASP A 86 -6.12 -11.22 8.19
CA ASP A 86 -5.69 -12.45 7.51
C ASP A 86 -4.37 -13.00 8.10
N GLU A 87 -4.15 -14.31 7.92
CA GLU A 87 -2.92 -14.99 8.35
C GLU A 87 -1.75 -14.75 7.41
N GLY A 88 -1.99 -14.37 6.14
CA GLY A 88 -0.96 -13.87 5.23
C GLY A 88 -0.15 -14.96 4.51
N ARG A 89 -0.52 -15.32 3.29
CA ARG A 89 0.35 -16.12 2.38
C ARG A 89 0.27 -15.72 0.90
N ARG A 90 -0.76 -14.98 0.51
CA ARG A 90 -1.06 -14.34 -0.79
C ARG A 90 -2.34 -13.52 -0.57
N ILE A 91 -2.73 -12.67 -1.52
CA ILE A 91 -3.95 -11.84 -1.51
C ILE A 91 -5.10 -12.61 -0.83
N PHE A 92 -5.67 -12.03 0.23
CA PHE A 92 -6.78 -12.53 1.05
C PHE A 92 -7.25 -13.95 0.70
N LYS A 93 -6.62 -14.97 1.29
CA LYS A 93 -6.91 -16.38 0.95
C LYS A 93 -8.31 -16.80 1.41
N SER A 94 -8.82 -16.19 2.47
CA SER A 94 -10.13 -16.49 3.05
C SER A 94 -11.17 -15.42 2.72
N LYS A 95 -12.41 -15.87 2.49
CA LYS A 95 -13.56 -14.97 2.30
C LYS A 95 -13.94 -14.21 3.59
N GLY A 96 -13.63 -14.75 4.77
CA GLY A 96 -13.90 -14.14 6.08
C GLY A 96 -12.66 -13.62 6.82
N ALA A 97 -12.87 -12.83 7.89
CA ALA A 97 -11.80 -12.49 8.83
C ALA A 97 -11.32 -13.72 9.61
N LYS A 98 -10.17 -13.60 10.28
CA LYS A 98 -9.82 -14.53 11.35
C LYS A 98 -10.93 -14.60 12.40
N GLN A 99 -11.11 -15.78 12.99
CA GLN A 99 -12.05 -15.96 14.09
C GLN A 99 -11.71 -15.03 15.27
N GLU A 100 -10.42 -14.92 15.61
CA GLU A 100 -9.92 -13.99 16.65
C GLU A 100 -10.34 -12.54 16.37
N THR A 101 -10.17 -12.07 15.14
CA THR A 101 -10.54 -10.70 14.74
C THR A 101 -12.03 -10.47 14.79
N THR A 102 -12.81 -11.47 14.36
CA THR A 102 -14.28 -11.41 14.45
C THR A 102 -14.74 -11.37 15.89
N ALA A 103 -14.11 -12.16 16.77
CA ALA A 103 -14.40 -12.17 18.21
C ALA A 103 -14.10 -10.81 18.87
N ILE A 104 -12.94 -10.20 18.56
CA ILE A 104 -12.58 -8.86 19.06
C ILE A 104 -13.58 -7.81 18.56
N PHE A 105 -13.96 -7.85 17.28
CA PHE A 105 -14.98 -6.94 16.75
C PHE A 105 -16.33 -7.11 17.43
N ASN A 106 -16.77 -8.36 17.68
CA ASN A 106 -18.01 -8.62 18.42
C ASN A 106 -17.95 -8.04 19.83
N GLN A 107 -16.83 -8.21 20.54
CA GLN A 107 -16.65 -7.62 21.88
C GLN A 107 -16.78 -6.09 21.86
N TYR A 108 -16.15 -5.42 20.89
CA TYR A 108 -16.33 -3.98 20.74
C TYR A 108 -17.78 -3.59 20.38
N LEU A 109 -18.44 -4.33 19.48
CA LEU A 109 -19.84 -4.08 19.11
C LEU A 109 -20.80 -4.28 20.30
N GLU A 110 -20.52 -5.24 21.18
CA GLU A 110 -21.30 -5.46 22.41
C GLU A 110 -21.22 -4.27 23.36
N LEU A 111 -20.05 -3.65 23.51
CA LEU A 111 -19.89 -2.44 24.35
C LEU A 111 -20.76 -1.26 23.87
N HIS A 112 -21.04 -1.18 22.57
CA HIS A 112 -21.90 -0.11 22.03
C HIS A 112 -23.37 -0.28 22.41
N ARG A 113 -23.79 -1.48 22.85
CA ARG A 113 -25.17 -1.71 23.35
C ARG A 113 -25.42 -1.05 24.70
N SER A 114 -24.40 -1.02 25.57
CA SER A 114 -24.54 -0.52 26.94
C SER A 114 -24.00 0.89 27.15
N LEU A 115 -23.17 1.40 26.22
CA LEU A 115 -22.50 2.70 26.35
C LEU A 115 -22.89 3.62 25.18
N PRO A 116 -23.90 4.49 25.30
CA PRO A 116 -24.39 5.32 24.19
C PRO A 116 -23.34 6.29 23.62
N GLU A 117 -22.54 6.90 24.50
CA GLU A 117 -21.50 7.89 24.13
C GLU A 117 -20.21 7.27 23.56
N LEU A 118 -20.11 5.93 23.59
CA LEU A 118 -18.96 5.23 23.02
C LEU A 118 -19.04 5.23 21.50
N ASP A 119 -17.99 5.70 20.86
CA ASP A 119 -17.77 5.54 19.42
C ASP A 119 -16.35 5.06 19.12
N VAL A 120 -16.19 3.74 19.06
CA VAL A 120 -14.89 3.14 18.72
C VAL A 120 -14.58 3.38 17.26
N GLN A 121 -13.39 3.93 16.99
CA GLN A 121 -12.92 4.22 15.64
C GLN A 121 -12.06 3.08 15.10
N LEU A 122 -12.55 2.41 14.05
CA LEU A 122 -11.75 1.43 13.30
C LEU A 122 -10.88 2.16 12.27
N ILE A 123 -9.56 2.09 12.40
CA ILE A 123 -8.63 2.72 11.46
C ILE A 123 -7.93 1.64 10.62
N PRO A 124 -8.21 1.55 9.31
CA PRO A 124 -7.46 0.67 8.42
C PRO A 124 -6.04 1.19 8.21
N VAL A 125 -5.04 0.38 8.56
CA VAL A 125 -3.62 0.73 8.43
C VAL A 125 -2.86 -0.28 7.56
N SER A 126 -2.06 0.24 6.64
CA SER A 126 -1.16 -0.55 5.79
C SER A 126 0.29 -0.12 5.97
N VAL A 127 1.18 -1.08 6.22
CA VAL A 127 2.63 -0.88 6.13
C VAL A 127 3.10 -1.32 4.76
N LEU A 128 3.64 -0.39 3.99
CA LEU A 128 4.02 -0.60 2.60
C LEU A 128 5.54 -0.48 2.49
N TRP A 129 6.17 -1.56 2.05
CA TRP A 129 7.61 -1.68 1.85
C TRP A 129 7.94 -1.34 0.39
N GLY A 130 8.20 -0.07 0.12
CA GLY A 130 8.37 0.45 -1.22
C GLY A 130 7.08 0.51 -2.03
N ARG A 131 7.23 0.94 -3.28
CA ARG A 131 6.15 1.21 -4.25
C ARG A 131 6.21 0.29 -5.47
N SER A 132 6.80 -0.91 -5.35
CA SER A 132 6.95 -1.81 -6.50
C SER A 132 5.60 -2.43 -6.91
N PRO A 133 5.11 -2.20 -8.14
CA PRO A 133 3.87 -2.80 -8.65
C PRO A 133 3.96 -4.34 -8.82
N GLY A 134 5.18 -4.88 -8.89
CA GLY A 134 5.43 -6.25 -9.35
C GLY A 134 5.17 -6.43 -10.86
N GLN A 135 5.43 -7.63 -11.37
CA GLN A 135 5.18 -8.00 -12.77
C GLN A 135 4.11 -9.10 -12.84
N GLU A 136 3.32 -9.16 -13.91
CA GLU A 136 2.27 -10.19 -14.09
C GLU A 136 2.76 -11.62 -13.89
N ASN A 137 3.97 -11.95 -14.36
CA ASN A 137 4.54 -13.29 -14.27
C ASN A 137 5.39 -13.54 -13.00
N LYS A 138 5.70 -12.50 -12.23
CA LYS A 138 6.50 -12.61 -11.00
C LYS A 138 5.63 -12.23 -9.82
N GLY A 139 4.99 -13.23 -9.22
CA GLY A 139 4.29 -13.12 -7.93
C GLY A 139 5.19 -12.83 -6.73
N ASN A 140 6.35 -12.22 -6.94
CA ASN A 140 7.37 -11.99 -5.94
C ASN A 140 7.38 -10.52 -5.53
N LEU A 141 6.34 -10.09 -4.82
CA LEU A 141 6.64 -9.21 -3.69
C LEU A 141 7.63 -9.98 -2.80
N PRO A 142 8.69 -9.35 -2.25
CA PRO A 142 9.55 -10.02 -1.31
C PRO A 142 8.67 -10.50 -0.18
N ASN A 143 8.40 -11.80 -0.16
CA ASN A 143 7.58 -12.40 0.84
C ASN A 143 8.50 -12.41 2.06
N LEU A 144 8.49 -11.34 2.85
CA LEU A 144 9.32 -11.17 4.05
C LEU A 144 9.18 -12.39 4.98
N ARG A 145 8.08 -13.18 4.85
CA ARG A 145 7.84 -14.45 5.54
C ARG A 145 8.64 -15.66 5.04
N LEU A 146 9.06 -15.71 3.77
CA LEU A 146 9.89 -16.80 3.20
C LEU A 146 11.39 -16.49 3.26
N MET A 147 11.77 -15.33 3.80
CA MET A 147 13.16 -14.88 3.84
C MET A 147 13.82 -15.28 5.17
N ASN A 148 15.01 -15.88 5.08
CA ASN A 148 15.86 -16.16 6.25
C ASN A 148 16.16 -14.87 7.03
N GLY A 149 16.57 -14.97 8.30
CA GLY A 149 16.85 -13.79 9.15
C GLY A 149 17.77 -12.75 8.49
N LEU A 150 18.83 -13.19 7.82
CA LEU A 150 19.75 -12.34 7.04
C LEU A 150 19.12 -11.73 5.78
N GLN A 151 18.21 -12.45 5.13
CA GLN A 151 17.48 -11.91 3.98
C GLN A 151 16.47 -10.87 4.44
N LYS A 152 15.82 -11.05 5.60
CA LYS A 152 14.95 -10.03 6.21
C LYS A 152 15.72 -8.78 6.59
N THR A 153 16.93 -8.89 7.14
CA THR A 153 17.77 -7.72 7.44
C THR A 153 18.26 -7.04 6.17
N ALA A 154 18.68 -7.80 5.15
CA ALA A 154 19.02 -7.25 3.84
C ALA A 154 17.83 -6.54 3.19
N ALA A 155 16.62 -7.12 3.24
CA ALA A 155 15.40 -6.48 2.78
C ALA A 155 15.06 -5.23 3.60
N ALA A 156 15.27 -5.24 4.93
CA ALA A 156 15.07 -4.06 5.76
C ALA A 156 16.09 -2.95 5.44
N ILE A 157 17.35 -3.28 5.18
CA ILE A 157 18.36 -2.31 4.71
C ILE A 157 17.98 -1.78 3.33
N TRP A 158 17.57 -2.70 2.45
CA TRP A 158 17.28 -2.39 1.08
C TRP A 158 16.03 -1.55 0.95
N PHE A 159 14.90 -1.98 1.52
CA PHE A 159 13.57 -1.37 1.41
C PHE A 159 13.20 -0.41 2.56
N GLY A 160 13.83 -0.50 3.74
CA GLY A 160 13.36 0.19 4.94
C GLY A 160 13.27 1.72 4.84
N ARG A 161 14.17 2.35 4.07
CA ARG A 161 14.13 3.81 3.85
C ARG A 161 13.01 4.28 2.92
N ASP A 162 12.34 3.33 2.26
CA ASP A 162 11.22 3.53 1.34
C ASP A 162 9.95 2.86 1.91
N THR A 163 9.93 2.63 3.23
CA THR A 163 8.75 2.17 3.93
C THR A 163 7.87 3.34 4.30
N PHE A 164 6.56 3.18 4.15
CA PHE A 164 5.56 4.16 4.57
C PHE A 164 4.40 3.47 5.26
N VAL A 165 3.82 4.17 6.24
CA VAL A 165 2.68 3.70 7.02
C VAL A 165 1.48 4.51 6.62
N ARG A 166 0.52 3.88 5.97
CA ARG A 166 -0.68 4.55 5.50
C ARG A 166 -1.84 4.36 6.47
N PHE A 167 -2.26 5.46 7.09
CA PHE A 167 -3.51 5.58 7.83
C PHE A 167 -4.64 5.88 6.85
N SER A 168 -5.80 5.27 7.07
CA SER A 168 -6.99 5.48 6.23
C SER A 168 -8.10 6.09 7.06
N GLN A 169 -9.12 6.62 6.38
CA GLN A 169 -10.31 7.15 7.03
C GLN A 169 -10.87 6.17 8.05
N ALA A 170 -11.11 6.66 9.27
CA ALA A 170 -11.71 5.87 10.33
C ALA A 170 -13.16 5.52 10.01
N VAL A 171 -13.58 4.33 10.42
CA VAL A 171 -14.97 3.89 10.41
C VAL A 171 -15.47 3.88 11.86
N SER A 172 -16.50 4.69 12.13
CA SER A 172 -17.21 4.73 13.42
C SER A 172 -17.99 3.43 13.63
N LEU A 173 -17.72 2.72 14.73
CA LEU A 173 -18.52 1.56 15.11
C LEU A 173 -19.92 1.97 15.57
N ARG A 174 -20.09 3.14 16.21
CA ARG A 174 -21.41 3.66 16.58
C ARG A 174 -22.31 3.80 15.36
N TYR A 175 -21.82 4.48 14.32
CA TYR A 175 -22.54 4.66 13.07
C TYR A 175 -22.92 3.31 12.45
N MET A 176 -21.97 2.36 12.42
CA MET A 176 -22.24 1.00 11.91
C MET A 176 -23.31 0.28 12.72
N THR A 177 -23.32 0.41 14.05
CA THR A 177 -24.34 -0.21 14.90
C THR A 177 -25.72 0.43 14.73
N ASN A 178 -25.79 1.74 14.54
CA ASN A 178 -27.05 2.44 14.34
C ASN A 178 -27.69 2.10 12.98
N GLU A 179 -26.88 1.99 11.93
CA GLU A 179 -27.35 1.71 10.57
C GLU A 179 -27.65 0.23 10.30
N HIS A 180 -26.96 -0.69 10.99
CA HIS A 180 -27.01 -2.12 10.67
C HIS A 180 -27.35 -3.03 11.86
N GLY A 181 -27.53 -2.47 13.06
CA GLY A 181 -27.83 -3.22 14.28
C GLY A 181 -26.59 -3.76 14.99
N TYR A 182 -26.75 -4.86 15.74
CA TYR A 182 -25.67 -5.46 16.54
C TYR A 182 -25.45 -6.95 16.25
N ASP A 183 -25.81 -7.41 15.05
CA ASP A 183 -25.69 -8.82 14.67
C ASP A 183 -24.23 -9.22 14.43
N ALA A 184 -23.88 -10.47 14.74
CA ALA A 184 -22.57 -11.05 14.47
C ALA A 184 -22.20 -11.02 12.98
N ALA A 185 -23.20 -10.94 12.09
CA ALA A 185 -23.01 -10.70 10.66
C ALA A 185 -22.29 -9.37 10.35
N ILE A 186 -22.41 -8.36 11.23
CA ILE A 186 -21.80 -7.03 11.03
C ILE A 186 -20.29 -7.11 11.17
N ALA A 187 -19.76 -7.85 12.15
CA ALA A 187 -18.31 -8.03 12.29
C ALA A 187 -17.69 -8.66 11.04
N GLN A 188 -18.39 -9.63 10.42
CA GLN A 188 -17.96 -10.23 9.16
C GLN A 188 -18.04 -9.23 8.00
N LYS A 189 -19.09 -8.40 7.93
CA LYS A 189 -19.25 -7.34 6.93
C LYS A 189 -18.12 -6.30 7.05
N LEU A 190 -17.82 -5.83 8.26
CA LEU A 190 -16.73 -4.89 8.55
C LEU A 190 -15.39 -5.44 8.09
N ALA A 191 -15.08 -6.69 8.46
CA ALA A 191 -13.86 -7.34 8.01
C ALA A 191 -13.78 -7.43 6.48
N ARG A 192 -14.88 -7.79 5.80
CA ARG A 192 -14.92 -7.90 4.34
C ARG A 192 -14.72 -6.54 3.66
N VAL A 193 -15.38 -5.49 4.14
CA VAL A 193 -15.21 -4.12 3.63
C VAL A 193 -13.76 -3.66 3.81
N ALA A 194 -13.17 -3.90 4.98
CA ALA A 194 -11.77 -3.59 5.24
C ALA A 194 -10.81 -4.33 4.28
N LYS A 195 -11.06 -5.63 3.98
CA LYS A 195 -10.27 -6.36 2.97
C LYS A 195 -10.35 -5.72 1.59
N ILE A 196 -11.54 -5.30 1.15
CA ILE A 196 -11.72 -4.62 -0.15
C ILE A 196 -10.97 -3.28 -0.16
N HIS A 197 -11.07 -2.50 0.91
CA HIS A 197 -10.34 -1.25 1.09
C HIS A 197 -8.84 -1.46 0.94
N PHE A 198 -8.26 -2.42 1.64
CA PHE A 198 -6.82 -2.73 1.54
C PHE A 198 -6.40 -3.20 0.15
N SER A 199 -7.25 -3.95 -0.55
CA SER A 199 -6.96 -4.36 -1.93
C SER A 199 -6.88 -3.14 -2.86
N LYS A 200 -7.84 -2.21 -2.77
CA LYS A 200 -7.84 -0.97 -3.57
C LYS A 200 -6.67 -0.06 -3.20
N GLN A 201 -6.42 0.11 -1.90
CA GLN A 201 -5.36 0.96 -1.38
C GLN A 201 -3.97 0.49 -1.85
N ARG A 202 -3.71 -0.82 -1.85
CA ARG A 202 -2.44 -1.34 -2.36
C ARG A 202 -2.27 -1.04 -3.85
N ILE A 203 -3.31 -1.27 -4.66
CA ILE A 203 -3.28 -0.96 -6.10
C ILE A 203 -3.01 0.54 -6.33
N SER A 204 -3.66 1.42 -5.58
CA SER A 204 -3.43 2.87 -5.66
C SER A 204 -1.99 3.25 -5.25
N ALA A 205 -1.42 2.57 -4.26
CA ALA A 205 -0.07 2.88 -3.76
C ALA A 205 1.07 2.32 -4.63
N THR A 206 0.89 1.14 -5.22
CA THR A 206 1.93 0.47 -6.01
C THR A 206 1.73 0.63 -7.52
N GLY A 207 0.54 1.01 -7.97
CA GLY A 207 0.13 0.95 -9.37
C GLY A 207 -0.31 -0.45 -9.82
N PRO A 208 -0.89 -0.56 -11.03
CA PRO A 208 -1.19 -1.85 -11.65
C PRO A 208 0.10 -2.64 -11.89
N ARG A 209 -0.01 -3.98 -11.97
CA ARG A 209 1.14 -4.82 -12.31
C ARG A 209 1.66 -4.45 -13.68
N LEU A 210 2.98 -4.42 -13.82
CA LEU A 210 3.59 -4.21 -15.13
C LEU A 210 3.24 -5.39 -16.04
N PRO A 211 2.71 -5.13 -17.25
CA PRO A 211 2.35 -6.17 -18.18
C PRO A 211 3.60 -6.95 -18.57
N ASN A 212 3.43 -8.21 -18.96
CA ASN A 212 4.53 -8.91 -19.61
C ASN A 212 4.87 -8.20 -20.92
N ARG A 213 6.08 -7.61 -21.01
CA ARG A 213 6.54 -6.84 -22.18
C ARG A 213 6.40 -7.63 -23.48
N GLN A 214 6.81 -8.90 -23.50
CA GLN A 214 6.72 -9.73 -24.70
C GLN A 214 5.26 -10.02 -25.08
N ALA A 215 4.40 -10.33 -24.10
CA ALA A 215 2.99 -10.55 -24.36
C ALA A 215 2.31 -9.26 -24.87
N MET A 216 2.69 -8.11 -24.32
CA MET A 216 2.24 -6.80 -24.78
C MET A 216 2.69 -6.54 -26.23
N PHE A 217 3.94 -6.81 -26.56
CA PHE A 217 4.49 -6.66 -27.91
C PHE A 217 3.74 -7.54 -28.90
N ASN A 218 3.57 -8.83 -28.57
CA ASN A 218 2.83 -9.77 -29.41
C ASN A 218 1.39 -9.30 -29.65
N LYS A 219 0.73 -8.75 -28.62
CA LYS A 219 -0.64 -8.20 -28.75
C LYS A 219 -0.67 -6.94 -29.61
N LEU A 220 0.31 -6.04 -29.46
CA LEU A 220 0.40 -4.81 -30.24
C LEU A 220 0.68 -5.10 -31.72
N MET A 221 1.59 -6.04 -32.02
CA MET A 221 1.90 -6.47 -33.40
C MET A 221 0.70 -7.07 -34.13
N GLN A 222 -0.31 -7.53 -33.41
CA GLN A 222 -1.58 -8.03 -33.96
C GLN A 222 -2.68 -6.97 -34.03
N SER A 223 -2.41 -5.73 -33.59
CA SER A 223 -3.41 -4.66 -33.62
C SER A 223 -3.65 -4.19 -35.07
N PRO A 224 -4.90 -3.90 -35.47
CA PRO A 224 -5.21 -3.45 -36.83
C PRO A 224 -4.41 -2.21 -37.26
N ALA A 225 -4.19 -1.26 -36.35
CA ALA A 225 -3.44 -0.05 -36.61
C ALA A 225 -1.98 -0.33 -36.98
N ILE A 226 -1.30 -1.24 -36.26
CA ILE A 226 0.09 -1.59 -36.55
C ILE A 226 0.18 -2.46 -37.81
N LEU A 227 -0.75 -3.39 -38.01
CA LEU A 227 -0.80 -4.20 -39.23
C LEU A 227 -0.96 -3.33 -40.48
N GLN A 228 -1.83 -2.32 -40.42
CA GLN A 228 -2.00 -1.35 -41.51
C GLN A 228 -0.73 -0.54 -41.74
N ALA A 229 -0.09 -0.03 -40.67
CA ALA A 229 1.18 0.69 -40.79
C ALA A 229 2.30 -0.17 -41.40
N ILE A 230 2.35 -1.47 -41.08
CA ILE A 230 3.30 -2.42 -41.70
C ILE A 230 3.01 -2.57 -43.20
N GLU A 231 1.74 -2.71 -43.60
CA GLU A 231 1.38 -2.80 -45.02
C GLU A 231 1.72 -1.53 -45.81
N ASP A 232 1.51 -0.36 -45.21
CA ASP A 232 1.85 0.93 -45.82
C ASP A 232 3.37 1.11 -45.96
N GLU A 233 4.14 0.68 -44.95
CA GLU A 233 5.60 0.66 -44.99
C GLU A 233 6.13 -0.33 -46.05
N MET A 234 5.50 -1.51 -46.19
CA MET A 234 5.82 -2.47 -47.24
C MET A 234 5.65 -1.86 -48.62
N LYS A 235 4.52 -1.19 -48.88
CA LYS A 235 4.21 -0.58 -50.18
C LYS A 235 5.13 0.59 -50.50
N SER A 236 5.37 1.47 -49.52
CA SER A 236 6.17 2.68 -49.73
C SER A 236 7.65 2.40 -49.94
N LYS A 237 8.22 1.42 -49.23
CA LYS A 237 9.65 1.07 -49.30
C LYS A 237 9.95 -0.21 -50.08
N ASN A 238 8.94 -0.83 -50.68
CA ASN A 238 9.03 -2.10 -51.41
C ASN A 238 9.73 -3.21 -50.58
N LEU A 239 9.32 -3.34 -49.32
CA LEU A 239 9.89 -4.28 -48.36
C LEU A 239 9.08 -5.58 -48.30
N SER A 240 9.74 -6.68 -47.96
CA SER A 240 9.02 -7.90 -47.55
C SER A 240 8.29 -7.67 -46.22
N ARG A 241 7.20 -8.40 -46.01
CA ARG A 241 6.42 -8.34 -44.76
C ARG A 241 7.28 -8.59 -43.52
N GLU A 242 8.21 -9.52 -43.61
CA GLU A 242 9.13 -9.86 -42.53
C GLU A 242 10.04 -8.67 -42.17
N LYS A 243 10.58 -7.96 -43.16
CA LYS A 243 11.43 -6.78 -42.93
C LYS A 243 10.65 -5.64 -42.29
N ALA A 244 9.45 -5.35 -42.79
CA ALA A 244 8.59 -4.30 -42.25
C ALA A 244 8.11 -4.63 -40.82
N ALA A 245 7.76 -5.89 -40.55
CA ALA A 245 7.41 -6.34 -39.21
C ALA A 245 8.59 -6.21 -38.22
N LYS A 246 9.81 -6.56 -38.66
CA LYS A 246 11.01 -6.42 -37.83
C LYS A 246 11.33 -4.96 -37.52
N GLU A 247 11.09 -4.04 -38.45
CA GLU A 247 11.26 -2.61 -38.18
C GLU A 247 10.21 -2.11 -37.17
N ALA A 248 8.95 -2.56 -37.29
CA ALA A 248 7.92 -2.27 -36.29
C ALA A 248 8.30 -2.80 -34.89
N GLU A 249 8.82 -4.02 -34.79
CA GLU A 249 9.31 -4.59 -33.53
C GLU A 249 10.46 -3.75 -32.93
N LYS A 250 11.38 -3.30 -33.76
CA LYS A 250 12.50 -2.44 -33.33
C LYS A 250 12.01 -1.09 -32.81
N ILE A 251 11.04 -0.46 -33.49
CA ILE A 251 10.42 0.79 -33.04
C ILE A 251 9.68 0.56 -31.71
N LEU A 252 8.95 -0.55 -31.58
CA LEU A 252 8.29 -0.91 -30.32
C LEU A 252 9.32 -1.10 -29.19
N ASP A 253 10.46 -1.73 -29.47
CA ASP A 253 11.51 -1.93 -28.48
C ASP A 253 12.13 -0.61 -27.99
N GLU A 254 12.32 0.33 -28.91
CA GLU A 254 12.84 1.68 -28.64
C GLU A 254 11.88 2.53 -27.81
N ILE A 255 10.58 2.52 -28.15
CA ILE A 255 9.58 3.37 -27.50
C ILE A 255 9.12 2.77 -26.16
N ALA A 256 8.96 1.45 -26.09
CA ALA A 256 8.39 0.83 -24.90
C ALA A 256 9.39 0.87 -23.74
N ALA A 257 8.95 1.38 -22.58
CA ALA A 257 9.76 1.39 -21.38
C ALA A 257 10.05 -0.04 -20.87
N ASN A 258 11.32 -0.33 -20.55
CA ASN A 258 11.72 -1.54 -19.83
C ASN A 258 11.90 -1.20 -18.34
N VAL A 259 10.78 -0.98 -17.66
CA VAL A 259 10.78 -0.46 -16.30
C VAL A 259 11.32 -1.50 -15.31
N SER A 260 12.44 -1.15 -14.67
CA SER A 260 13.02 -1.89 -13.55
C SER A 260 12.86 -1.08 -12.27
N TYR A 261 12.12 -1.61 -11.29
CA TYR A 261 11.93 -0.96 -10.00
C TYR A 261 13.25 -0.74 -9.25
N GLU A 262 14.17 -1.71 -9.34
CA GLU A 262 15.49 -1.60 -8.70
C GLU A 262 16.33 -0.48 -9.31
N SER A 263 16.30 -0.34 -10.64
CA SER A 263 16.99 0.74 -11.34
C SER A 263 16.38 2.09 -10.99
N LEU A 264 15.05 2.20 -10.96
CA LEU A 264 14.34 3.42 -10.56
C LEU A 264 14.69 3.83 -9.12
N ARG A 265 14.79 2.87 -8.20
CA ARG A 265 15.15 3.12 -6.80
C ARG A 265 16.58 3.64 -6.66
N MET A 266 17.52 3.04 -7.39
CA MET A 266 18.90 3.50 -7.41
C MET A 266 19.02 4.91 -7.99
N ALA A 267 18.28 5.18 -9.08
CA ALA A 267 18.16 6.52 -9.65
C ALA A 267 17.56 7.50 -8.64
N ASP A 268 16.44 7.16 -7.98
CA ASP A 268 15.80 8.03 -6.96
C ASP A 268 16.78 8.41 -5.84
N ARG A 269 17.54 7.45 -5.30
CA ARG A 269 18.54 7.75 -4.25
C ARG A 269 19.59 8.74 -4.72
N PHE A 270 20.13 8.53 -5.92
CA PHE A 270 21.14 9.40 -6.50
C PHE A 270 20.57 10.78 -6.83
N LEU A 271 19.43 10.82 -7.51
CA LEU A 271 18.74 12.04 -7.93
C LEU A 271 18.28 12.85 -6.73
N ARG A 272 17.78 12.22 -5.66
CA ARG A 272 17.39 12.93 -4.44
C ARG A 272 18.58 13.63 -3.78
N TRP A 273 19.75 12.98 -3.74
CA TRP A 273 20.98 13.63 -3.27
C TRP A 273 21.38 14.79 -4.19
N LEU A 274 21.36 14.56 -5.51
CA LEU A 274 21.71 15.57 -6.51
C LEU A 274 20.80 16.79 -6.43
N TRP A 275 19.49 16.58 -6.36
CA TRP A 275 18.50 17.66 -6.28
C TRP A 275 18.53 18.41 -4.97
N ASN A 276 18.73 17.74 -3.84
CA ASN A 276 18.92 18.45 -2.57
C ASN A 276 20.22 19.29 -2.55
N LYS A 277 21.19 18.99 -3.42
CA LYS A 277 22.41 19.79 -3.58
C LYS A 277 22.23 20.97 -4.52
N LEU A 278 21.40 20.82 -5.56
CA LEU A 278 21.21 21.82 -6.61
C LEU A 278 20.03 22.77 -6.34
N TYR A 279 19.01 22.31 -5.62
CA TYR A 279 17.75 23.01 -5.42
C TYR A 279 17.32 23.01 -3.94
N GLN A 280 16.55 24.02 -3.54
CA GLN A 280 16.04 24.15 -2.17
C GLN A 280 14.83 23.24 -1.88
N GLY A 281 14.18 22.71 -2.92
CA GLY A 281 13.01 21.84 -2.79
C GLY A 281 12.15 21.84 -4.04
N ILE A 282 10.94 21.28 -3.92
CA ILE A 282 9.91 21.27 -4.96
C ILE A 282 8.66 21.89 -4.33
N ASP A 283 8.12 22.95 -4.93
CA ASP A 283 6.79 23.46 -4.60
C ASP A 283 5.76 22.73 -5.47
N VAL A 284 4.75 22.12 -4.84
CA VAL A 284 3.75 21.32 -5.55
C VAL A 284 2.38 21.97 -5.39
N GLN A 285 1.85 22.48 -6.50
CA GLN A 285 0.53 23.10 -6.53
C GLN A 285 -0.52 22.15 -7.11
N ASN A 286 -1.76 22.25 -6.63
CA ASN A 286 -2.93 21.50 -7.13
C ASN A 286 -2.82 19.96 -7.06
N ALA A 287 -1.95 19.42 -6.20
CA ALA A 287 -1.77 17.98 -6.04
C ALA A 287 -3.05 17.24 -5.62
N ASP A 288 -3.94 17.91 -4.90
CA ASP A 288 -5.13 17.27 -4.31
C ASP A 288 -6.11 16.77 -5.37
N ARG A 289 -6.24 17.48 -6.50
CA ARG A 289 -7.06 17.02 -7.63
C ARG A 289 -6.49 15.73 -8.21
N VAL A 290 -5.17 15.66 -8.41
CA VAL A 290 -4.49 14.49 -8.96
C VAL A 290 -4.60 13.30 -8.01
N ARG A 291 -4.40 13.52 -6.70
CA ARG A 291 -4.55 12.49 -5.66
C ARG A 291 -5.97 11.93 -5.64
N ARG A 292 -6.99 12.77 -5.75
CA ARG A 292 -8.40 12.34 -5.78
C ARG A 292 -8.68 11.44 -6.99
N LEU A 293 -8.29 11.86 -8.19
CA LEU A 293 -8.47 11.08 -9.42
C LEU A 293 -7.76 9.72 -9.34
N ALA A 294 -6.54 9.68 -8.80
CA ALA A 294 -5.81 8.44 -8.60
C ALA A 294 -6.49 7.50 -7.57
N LEU A 295 -7.14 8.04 -6.53
CA LEU A 295 -7.91 7.25 -5.57
C LEU A 295 -9.23 6.71 -6.14
N GLU A 296 -9.85 7.46 -7.05
CA GLU A 296 -11.05 7.05 -7.80
C GLU A 296 -10.75 5.98 -8.86
N GLY A 297 -9.46 5.73 -9.14
CA GLY A 297 -8.99 4.67 -10.03
C GLY A 297 -8.65 5.14 -11.44
N HIS A 298 -8.54 6.45 -11.66
CA HIS A 298 -8.07 6.99 -12.93
C HIS A 298 -6.56 6.77 -13.09
N GLU A 299 -6.15 6.44 -14.31
CA GLU A 299 -4.74 6.34 -14.69
C GLU A 299 -4.16 7.74 -14.92
N ILE A 300 -3.00 8.01 -14.31
CA ILE A 300 -2.30 9.29 -14.45
C ILE A 300 -1.18 9.12 -15.47
N VAL A 301 -1.31 9.81 -16.61
CA VAL A 301 -0.31 9.83 -17.67
C VAL A 301 0.51 11.10 -17.56
N TYR A 302 1.81 10.96 -17.30
CA TYR A 302 2.75 12.08 -17.33
C TYR A 302 3.18 12.34 -18.77
N VAL A 303 2.91 13.55 -19.26
CA VAL A 303 3.33 14.00 -20.59
C VAL A 303 4.44 15.03 -20.40
N PRO A 304 5.62 14.87 -21.02
CA PRO A 304 6.67 15.86 -20.94
C PRO A 304 6.18 17.18 -21.53
N CYS A 305 6.26 18.25 -20.76
CA CYS A 305 5.98 19.61 -21.22
C CYS A 305 7.30 20.36 -21.26
N HIS A 306 7.73 20.83 -22.43
CA HIS A 306 8.96 21.60 -22.56
C HIS A 306 8.73 23.03 -22.03
N ARG A 307 9.09 23.28 -20.77
CA ARG A 307 9.35 24.65 -20.28
C ARG A 307 10.84 24.75 -19.98
N SER A 308 11.45 25.82 -20.48
CA SER A 308 12.91 26.02 -20.58
C SER A 308 13.61 26.32 -19.25
N HIS A 309 12.86 26.43 -18.15
CA HIS A 309 13.41 26.47 -16.81
C HIS A 309 13.11 25.10 -16.18
N ILE A 310 14.11 24.51 -15.53
CA ILE A 310 13.93 23.29 -14.74
C ILE A 310 12.81 23.55 -13.71
N ASP A 311 11.61 23.08 -14.04
CA ASP A 311 10.42 22.87 -13.20
C ASP A 311 10.24 21.36 -13.01
#